data_AF-A0A813G8P8-F1
#
_entry.id   AF-A0A813G8P8-F1
#
_cell.length_a   1.000
_cell.length_b   1.000
_cell.length_c   1.000
_cell.angle_alpha   90.00
_cell.angle_beta   90.00
_cell.angle_gamma   90.00
#
_symmetry.space_group_name_H-M   'P 1'
#
loop_
_entity.id
_entity.type
_entity.pdbx_description
1 polymer ?
#
loop_
_entity_poly.entity_id
_entity_poly.type
_entity_poly.pdbx_seq_one_letter_code
_entity_poly.pdbx_strand_id
1 'polypeptide(L)'
;MPRDLLVGLFDGSEVPLALQTSKRQVIPSLIDVGNGFQLPKDFDNDQAITDYEEALQDIIDNAGMMHPAVAMIAIGLAVLYDTKAAIDKDAKCYDKSIEYLTLVQQALMAALGPDGAVANPQFLMCEGRKEKLRRKKERRLAKAAIHG
;
A
#
# COMPACT_ATOMS: atom_id res chain seq x y z
N MET A 1 -4.83 -7.71 -55.10
CA MET A 1 -3.79 -7.90 -54.06
C MET A 1 -4.40 -7.47 -52.73
N PRO A 2 -4.57 -8.37 -51.75
CA PRO A 2 -5.06 -7.99 -50.43
C PRO A 2 -3.99 -7.14 -49.74
N ARG A 3 -4.38 -6.00 -49.17
CA ARG A 3 -3.47 -5.14 -48.40
C ARG A 3 -3.27 -5.78 -47.03
N ASP A 4 -2.05 -6.21 -46.73
CA ASP A 4 -1.71 -6.71 -45.40
C ASP A 4 -1.85 -5.58 -44.38
N LEU A 5 -2.87 -5.70 -43.52
CA LEU A 5 -3.20 -4.73 -42.46
C LEU A 5 -2.26 -4.83 -41.25
N LEU A 6 -1.21 -5.67 -41.34
CA LEU A 6 -0.24 -5.92 -40.28
C LEU A 6 1.05 -5.11 -40.42
N VAL A 7 1.23 -4.40 -41.54
CA VAL A 7 2.38 -3.49 -41.73
C VAL A 7 2.16 -2.26 -40.85
N GLY A 8 2.87 -2.19 -39.74
CA GLY A 8 2.85 -1.08 -38.79
C GLY A 8 2.58 -1.48 -37.33
N LEU A 9 2.05 -2.68 -37.06
CA LEU A 9 1.82 -3.12 -35.67
C LEU A 9 3.09 -3.66 -35.00
N PHE A 10 4.09 -4.09 -35.79
CA PHE A 10 5.30 -4.78 -35.31
C PHE A 10 6.62 -4.18 -35.82
N ASP A 11 6.63 -3.01 -36.46
CA ASP A 11 7.86 -2.41 -37.02
C ASP A 11 8.87 -1.93 -35.95
N GLY A 12 8.56 -2.10 -34.66
CA GLY A 12 9.49 -1.91 -33.55
C GLY A 12 9.98 -0.47 -33.33
N SER A 13 9.63 0.47 -34.22
CA SER A 13 10.04 1.87 -34.14
C SER A 13 9.15 2.72 -33.23
N GLU A 14 7.87 2.37 -33.11
CA GLU A 14 6.92 3.10 -32.25
C GLU A 14 6.17 2.13 -31.35
N VAL A 15 6.48 2.20 -30.05
CA VAL A 15 5.72 1.48 -29.02
C VAL A 15 4.30 2.08 -29.02
N PRO A 16 3.24 1.26 -29.15
CA PRO A 16 1.85 1.75 -29.16
C PRO A 16 1.60 2.67 -27.96
N LEU A 17 0.77 3.71 -28.10
CA LEU A 17 0.42 4.63 -27.01
C LEU A 17 -0.09 3.92 -25.74
N ALA A 18 -0.65 2.70 -25.89
CA ALA A 18 -1.09 1.82 -24.79
C ALA A 18 0.06 1.11 -24.04
N LEU A 19 1.24 1.01 -24.68
CA LEU A 19 2.49 0.44 -24.16
C LEU A 19 3.57 1.51 -23.91
N GLN A 20 3.38 2.75 -24.39
CA GLN A 20 4.00 3.90 -23.73
C GLN A 20 3.57 3.77 -22.30
N THR A 21 4.53 3.41 -21.46
CA THR A 21 4.31 3.19 -20.05
C THR A 21 3.41 4.32 -19.61
N SER A 22 2.16 3.99 -19.29
CA SER A 22 1.48 4.74 -18.24
C SER A 22 2.59 4.90 -17.23
N LYS A 23 2.91 6.13 -16.85
CA LYS A 23 3.70 6.32 -15.66
C LYS A 23 2.80 5.77 -14.54
N ARG A 24 2.66 4.44 -14.45
CA ARG A 24 2.59 3.68 -13.24
C ARG A 24 3.90 4.03 -12.56
N GLN A 25 3.95 5.26 -12.05
CA GLN A 25 4.41 5.46 -10.71
C GLN A 25 3.58 4.45 -9.93
N VAL A 26 4.12 3.24 -9.78
CA VAL A 26 3.51 2.16 -9.02
C VAL A 26 3.26 2.63 -7.58
N ILE A 27 3.88 3.76 -7.21
CA ILE A 27 3.68 4.54 -6.02
C ILE A 27 3.82 6.03 -6.43
N PRO A 28 2.77 6.89 -6.31
CA PRO A 28 2.77 8.31 -6.73
C PRO A 28 3.88 9.17 -6.08
N SER A 29 4.51 8.63 -5.05
CA SER A 29 5.17 9.40 -4.02
C SER A 29 6.64 9.00 -3.83
N LEU A 30 7.21 8.22 -4.75
CA LEU A 30 8.64 7.86 -4.78
C LEU A 30 9.33 8.46 -6.00
N ILE A 31 10.44 9.15 -5.78
CA ILE A 31 11.31 9.70 -6.82
C ILE A 31 12.37 8.63 -7.15
N ASP A 32 12.57 8.35 -8.43
CA ASP A 32 13.69 7.53 -8.90
C ASP A 32 14.97 8.39 -8.93
N VAL A 33 15.93 8.05 -8.08
CA VAL A 33 17.21 8.78 -7.93
C VAL A 33 18.33 8.06 -8.69
N GLY A 34 18.00 7.15 -9.60
CA GLY A 34 18.96 6.41 -10.44
C GLY A 34 19.72 5.30 -9.71
N ASN A 35 19.65 5.24 -8.37
CA ASN A 35 20.21 4.17 -7.53
C ASN A 35 19.15 3.56 -6.57
N GLY A 36 17.87 3.74 -6.90
CA GLY A 36 16.73 3.28 -6.11
C GLY A 36 15.62 4.33 -5.98
N PHE A 37 14.54 3.94 -5.32
CA PHE A 37 13.38 4.80 -5.05
C PHE A 37 13.51 5.49 -3.69
N GLN A 38 13.43 6.83 -3.67
CA GLN A 38 13.48 7.63 -2.44
C GLN A 38 12.20 8.44 -2.26
N LEU A 39 11.73 8.59 -1.01
CA LEU A 39 10.63 9.51 -0.73
C LEU A 39 11.13 10.96 -0.93
N PRO A 40 10.36 11.83 -1.61
CA PRO A 40 10.57 13.27 -1.63
C PRO A 40 10.82 13.82 -0.23
N LYS A 41 11.70 14.83 -0.16
CA LYS A 41 12.00 15.55 1.08
C LYS A 41 10.75 16.26 1.65
N ASP A 42 9.82 16.64 0.76
CA ASP A 42 8.52 17.26 1.07
C ASP A 42 7.37 16.26 0.80
N PHE A 43 7.51 15.03 1.30
CA PHE A 43 6.46 14.03 1.14
C PHE A 43 5.22 14.44 1.94
N ASP A 44 4.16 14.81 1.22
CA ASP A 44 2.86 15.02 1.84
C ASP A 44 2.24 13.67 2.18
N ASN A 45 2.37 13.31 3.45
CA ASN A 45 1.88 12.05 3.98
C ASN A 45 0.36 11.96 3.87
N ASP A 46 -0.33 13.10 3.89
CA ASP A 46 -1.79 13.17 3.84
C ASP A 46 -2.29 12.92 2.42
N GLN A 47 -1.61 13.52 1.43
CA GLN A 47 -1.90 13.26 0.02
C GLN A 47 -1.60 11.82 -0.36
N ALA A 48 -0.48 11.25 0.13
CA ALA A 48 -0.20 9.84 -0.13
C ALA A 48 -1.30 8.93 0.43
N ILE A 49 -1.77 9.20 1.65
CA ILE A 49 -2.86 8.43 2.26
C ILE A 49 -4.13 8.50 1.41
N THR A 50 -4.52 9.69 0.92
CA THR A 50 -5.72 9.81 0.08
C THR A 50 -5.59 9.03 -1.22
N ASP A 51 -4.45 9.15 -1.91
CA ASP A 51 -4.23 8.45 -3.19
C ASP A 51 -4.26 6.92 -3.01
N TYR A 52 -3.69 6.42 -1.91
CA TYR A 52 -3.71 4.99 -1.61
C TYR A 52 -5.09 4.49 -1.17
N GLU A 53 -5.87 5.30 -0.45
CA GLU A 53 -7.25 4.97 -0.07
C GLU A 53 -8.16 4.89 -1.30
N GLU A 54 -8.05 5.85 -2.23
CA GLU A 54 -8.77 5.83 -3.51
C GLU A 54 -8.38 4.61 -4.35
N ALA A 55 -7.08 4.35 -4.50
CA ALA A 55 -6.60 3.18 -5.25
C ALA A 55 -7.06 1.85 -4.64
N LEU A 56 -7.11 1.76 -3.30
CA LEU A 56 -7.60 0.57 -2.61
C LEU A 56 -9.09 0.36 -2.90
N GLN A 57 -9.89 1.42 -2.87
CA GLN A 57 -11.31 1.35 -3.18
C GLN A 57 -11.55 0.92 -4.63
N ASP A 58 -10.84 1.53 -5.59
CA ASP A 58 -10.93 1.17 -7.01
C ASP A 58 -10.58 -0.29 -7.28
N ILE A 59 -9.55 -0.83 -6.60
CA ILE A 59 -9.13 -2.22 -6.78
C ILE A 59 -10.14 -3.19 -6.14
N ILE A 60 -10.72 -2.83 -5.00
CA ILE A 60 -11.76 -3.65 -4.37
C ILE A 60 -13.01 -3.69 -5.25
N ASP A 61 -13.42 -2.56 -5.81
CA ASP A 61 -14.61 -2.48 -6.66
C ASP A 61 -14.44 -3.23 -7.99
N ASN A 62 -13.24 -3.18 -8.59
CA ASN A 62 -12.98 -3.81 -9.89
C ASN A 62 -12.54 -5.27 -9.82
N ALA A 63 -11.68 -5.62 -8.87
CA ALA A 63 -11.01 -6.92 -8.80
C ALA A 63 -11.37 -7.74 -7.54
N GLY A 64 -12.03 -7.11 -6.56
CA GLY A 64 -12.41 -7.74 -5.30
C GLY A 64 -11.24 -7.96 -4.33
N MET A 65 -11.59 -8.43 -3.13
CA MET A 65 -10.65 -8.64 -2.01
C MET A 65 -9.60 -9.73 -2.24
N MET A 66 -9.77 -10.54 -3.28
CA MET A 66 -8.84 -11.63 -3.63
C MET A 66 -7.58 -11.12 -4.34
N HIS A 67 -7.61 -9.89 -4.84
CA HIS A 67 -6.51 -9.36 -5.65
C HIS A 67 -5.28 -9.05 -4.76
N PRO A 68 -4.08 -9.56 -5.10
CA PRO A 68 -2.89 -9.42 -4.27
C PRO A 68 -2.46 -7.95 -4.06
N ALA A 69 -2.84 -7.04 -4.97
CA ALA A 69 -2.56 -5.61 -4.80
C ALA A 69 -3.29 -4.99 -3.61
N VAL A 70 -4.45 -5.53 -3.18
CA VAL A 70 -5.19 -5.04 -2.00
C VAL A 70 -4.30 -5.16 -0.76
N ALA A 71 -3.66 -6.31 -0.57
CA ALA A 71 -2.75 -6.54 0.54
C ALA A 71 -1.51 -5.62 0.45
N MET A 72 -0.96 -5.40 -0.74
CA MET A 72 0.19 -4.51 -0.92
C MET A 72 -0.13 -3.06 -0.56
N ILE A 73 -1.26 -2.54 -1.04
CA ILE A 73 -1.69 -1.16 -0.78
C ILE A 73 -2.03 -0.97 0.69
N ALA A 74 -2.74 -1.91 1.31
CA ALA A 74 -3.05 -1.85 2.73
C ALA A 74 -1.80 -1.90 3.63
N ILE A 75 -0.75 -2.66 3.25
CA ILE A 75 0.55 -2.61 3.93
C ILE A 75 1.18 -1.21 3.79
N GLY A 76 1.09 -0.60 2.61
CA GLY A 76 1.53 0.77 2.36
C GLY A 76 0.84 1.77 3.28
N LEU A 77 -0.49 1.75 3.33
CA LEU A 77 -1.31 2.58 4.22
C LEU A 77 -0.95 2.36 5.69
N ALA A 78 -0.76 1.12 6.13
CA ALA A 78 -0.34 0.84 7.49
C ALA A 78 1.01 1.47 7.86
N VAL A 79 1.95 1.55 6.90
CA VAL A 79 3.23 2.25 7.09
C VAL A 79 3.03 3.76 7.17
N LEU A 80 2.26 4.34 6.25
CA LEU A 80 1.99 5.78 6.23
C LEU A 80 1.30 6.26 7.51
N TYR A 81 0.34 5.49 8.03
CA TYR A 81 -0.30 5.82 9.30
C TYR A 81 0.63 5.65 10.52
N ASP A 82 1.59 4.72 10.53
CA ASP A 82 2.61 4.61 11.61
C ASP A 82 3.59 5.80 11.56
N THR A 83 3.99 6.24 10.37
CA THR A 83 4.85 7.44 10.24
C THR A 83 4.09 8.70 10.63
N LYS A 84 2.83 8.85 10.20
CA LYS A 84 1.96 9.95 10.61
C LYS A 84 1.73 9.98 12.11
N ALA A 85 1.48 8.83 12.75
CA ALA A 85 1.35 8.73 14.21
C ALA A 85 2.62 9.19 14.96
N ALA A 86 3.81 8.99 14.36
CA ALA A 86 5.06 9.45 14.95
C ALA A 86 5.25 10.97 14.85
N ILE A 87 4.79 11.58 13.75
CA ILE A 87 4.87 13.02 13.48
C ILE A 87 3.82 13.79 14.29
N ASP A 88 2.54 13.45 14.12
CA ASP A 88 1.40 14.14 14.73
C ASP A 88 1.24 13.79 16.22
N LYS A 89 1.89 12.71 16.67
CA LYS A 89 1.80 12.15 18.03
C LYS A 89 0.38 11.70 18.41
N ASP A 90 -0.50 11.51 17.42
CA ASP A 90 -1.88 11.09 17.63
C ASP A 90 -2.03 9.59 17.81
N ALA A 91 -2.74 9.20 18.88
CA ALA A 91 -3.03 7.80 19.16
C ALA A 91 -3.98 7.16 18.14
N LYS A 92 -4.85 7.96 17.51
CA LYS A 92 -5.84 7.50 16.51
C LYS A 92 -5.18 6.95 15.24
N CYS A 93 -4.02 7.48 14.86
CA CYS A 93 -3.28 7.00 13.70
C CYS A 93 -2.74 5.57 13.91
N TYR A 94 -2.46 5.16 15.14
CA TYR A 94 -2.12 3.77 15.44
C TYR A 94 -3.29 2.81 15.23
N ASP A 95 -4.52 3.25 15.51
CA ASP A 95 -5.73 2.43 15.31
C ASP A 95 -5.97 2.18 13.83
N LYS A 96 -5.90 3.23 13.01
CA LYS A 96 -5.99 3.10 11.54
C LYS A 96 -4.92 2.17 10.97
N SER A 97 -3.67 2.28 11.44
CA SER A 97 -2.59 1.39 11.02
C SER A 97 -2.91 -0.09 11.35
N ILE A 98 -3.51 -0.35 12.52
CA ILE A 98 -3.94 -1.69 12.92
C ILE A 98 -5.10 -2.18 12.03
N GLU A 99 -6.07 -1.33 11.72
CA GLU A 99 -7.19 -1.65 10.82
C GLU A 99 -6.69 -2.09 9.44
N TYR A 100 -5.77 -1.35 8.83
CA TYR A 100 -5.19 -1.76 7.55
C TYR A 100 -4.40 -3.06 7.64
N LEU A 101 -3.66 -3.31 8.73
CA LEU A 101 -3.01 -4.62 8.95
C LEU A 101 -4.02 -5.76 9.14
N THR A 102 -5.20 -5.51 9.73
CA THR A 102 -6.27 -6.51 9.78
C THR A 102 -6.86 -6.77 8.40
N LEU A 103 -7.00 -5.72 7.57
CA LEU A 103 -7.49 -5.85 6.19
C LEU A 103 -6.52 -6.70 5.34
N VAL A 104 -5.21 -6.52 5.51
CA VAL A 104 -4.19 -7.37 4.88
C VAL A 104 -4.40 -8.85 5.21
N GLN A 105 -4.62 -9.15 6.49
CA GLN A 105 -4.87 -10.53 6.91
C GLN A 105 -6.19 -11.08 6.37
N GLN A 106 -7.24 -10.26 6.30
CA GLN A 106 -8.51 -10.65 5.69
C GLN A 106 -8.35 -10.96 4.20
N ALA A 107 -7.62 -10.11 3.46
CA ALA A 107 -7.31 -10.35 2.05
C ALA A 107 -6.50 -11.65 1.85
N LEU A 108 -5.52 -11.91 2.72
CA LEU A 108 -4.75 -13.16 2.69
C LEU A 108 -5.60 -14.39 3.01
N MET A 109 -6.50 -14.31 4.00
CA MET A 109 -7.43 -15.39 4.35
C MET A 109 -8.42 -15.66 3.22
N ALA A 110 -8.89 -14.62 2.53
CA ALA A 110 -9.75 -14.76 1.37
C ALA A 110 -9.00 -15.49 0.22
N ALA A 111 -7.77 -15.06 -0.08
CA ALA A 111 -6.99 -15.58 -1.20
C ALA A 111 -6.47 -17.02 -1.02
N LEU A 112 -6.01 -17.38 0.18
CA LEU A 112 -5.28 -18.62 0.45
C LEU A 112 -6.06 -19.62 1.34
N GLY A 113 -7.20 -19.19 1.90
CA GLY A 113 -7.89 -19.90 2.97
C GLY A 113 -7.21 -19.75 4.34
N PRO A 114 -7.86 -20.20 5.44
CA PRO A 114 -7.36 -20.00 6.81
C PRO A 114 -6.02 -20.71 7.05
N ASP A 115 -5.87 -21.95 6.59
CA ASP A 115 -4.66 -22.75 6.80
C ASP A 115 -3.48 -22.23 5.96
N GLY A 116 -3.75 -21.77 4.73
CA GLY A 116 -2.76 -21.16 3.86
C GLY A 116 -2.31 -19.77 4.32
N ALA A 117 -3.20 -19.01 4.97
CA ALA A 117 -2.88 -17.69 5.51
C ALA A 117 -1.94 -17.77 6.72
N VAL A 118 -2.17 -18.70 7.66
CA VAL A 118 -1.33 -18.85 8.86
C VAL A 118 0.09 -19.31 8.52
N ALA A 119 0.24 -20.14 7.48
CA ALA A 119 1.55 -20.57 6.98
C ALA A 119 2.32 -19.44 6.27
N ASN A 120 1.63 -18.38 5.82
CA ASN A 120 2.26 -17.28 5.12
C ASN A 120 3.07 -16.39 6.09
N PRO A 121 4.38 -16.18 5.84
CA PRO A 121 5.21 -15.30 6.65
C PRO A 121 4.63 -13.88 6.84
N GLN A 122 3.90 -13.35 5.83
CA GLN A 122 3.28 -12.04 5.91
C GLN A 122 2.22 -11.95 7.02
N PHE A 123 1.46 -13.02 7.27
CA PHE A 123 0.41 -13.03 8.28
C PHE A 123 1.00 -12.88 9.69
N LEU A 124 2.07 -13.64 9.98
CA LEU A 124 2.81 -13.56 11.25
C LEU A 124 3.51 -12.21 11.42
N MET A 125 4.07 -11.66 10.34
CA MET A 125 4.64 -10.30 10.37
C MET A 125 3.58 -9.25 10.71
N CYS A 126 2.35 -9.39 10.20
CA CYS A 126 1.24 -8.49 10.53
C CYS A 126 0.89 -8.57 12.03
N GLU A 127 0.80 -9.77 12.62
CA GLU A 127 0.54 -9.94 14.06
C GLU A 127 1.62 -9.28 14.92
N GLY A 128 2.90 -9.57 14.64
CA GLY A 128 4.01 -8.96 15.37
C GLY A 128 4.05 -7.44 15.22
N ARG A 129 3.65 -6.91 14.06
CA ARG A 129 3.56 -5.47 13.83
C ARG A 129 2.40 -4.83 14.61
N LYS A 130 1.23 -5.47 14.67
CA LYS A 130 0.09 -5.00 15.49
C LYS A 130 0.44 -4.93 16.97
N GLU A 131 1.12 -5.93 17.51
CA GLU A 131 1.58 -5.91 18.91
C GLU A 131 2.52 -4.73 19.19
N LYS A 132 3.46 -4.44 18.27
CA LYS A 132 4.34 -3.28 18.37
C LYS A 132 3.55 -1.97 18.36
N LEU A 133 2.56 -1.83 17.48
CA LEU A 133 1.69 -0.64 17.41
C LEU A 133 0.85 -0.47 18.67
N ARG A 134 0.28 -1.55 19.23
CA ARG A 134 -0.44 -1.53 20.51
C ARG A 134 0.45 -1.03 21.65
N ARG A 135 1.68 -1.57 21.78
CA ARG A 135 2.65 -1.10 22.78
C ARG A 135 3.04 0.37 22.59
N LYS A 136 3.21 0.82 21.33
CA LYS A 136 3.48 2.24 21.03
C LYS A 136 2.31 3.12 21.49
N LYS A 137 1.07 2.73 21.19
CA LYS A 137 -0.15 3.44 21.62
C LYS A 137 -0.26 3.52 23.13
N GLU A 138 -0.10 2.41 23.85
CA GLU A 138 -0.15 2.37 25.32
C GLU A 138 0.88 3.29 25.96
N ARG A 139 2.14 3.26 25.46
CA ARG A 139 3.21 4.17 25.94
C ARG A 139 2.87 5.64 25.72
N ARG A 140 2.17 5.96 24.63
CA ARG A 140 1.75 7.34 24.32
C ARG A 140 0.62 7.79 25.23
N LEU A 141 -0.39 6.95 25.44
CA LEU A 141 -1.49 7.24 26.38
C LEU A 141 -0.97 7.40 27.81
N ALA A 142 -0.06 6.54 28.25
CA ALA A 142 0.58 6.67 29.57
C ALA A 142 1.36 7.99 29.70
N LYS A 143 2.10 8.41 28.67
CA LYS A 143 2.79 9.71 28.68
C LYS A 143 1.82 10.88 28.72
N ALA A 144 0.73 10.81 27.96
CA ALA A 144 -0.31 11.84 27.97
C ALA A 144 -0.99 11.96 29.34
N ALA A 145 -1.24 10.83 30.02
CA ALA A 145 -1.84 10.81 31.36
C ALA A 145 -0.91 11.33 32.47
N ILE A 146 0.41 11.32 32.28
CA ILE A 146 1.38 11.85 33.26
C ILE A 146 1.59 13.36 33.09
N HIS A 147 1.35 13.91 31.89
CA HIS A 147 1.65 15.31 31.55
C HIS A 147 0.39 16.19 31.34
N GLY A 148 -0.81 15.61 31.48
CA GLY A 148 -2.10 16.32 31.46
C GLY A 148 -2.66 16.47 32.86
#